data_AF-A0A7S3BDA8-F1
#
_entry.id   AF-A0A7S3BDA8-F1
#
_cell.length_a   1.000
_cell.length_b   1.000
_cell.length_c   1.000
_cell.angle_alpha   90.00
_cell.angle_beta   90.00
_cell.angle_gamma   90.00
#
_symmetry.space_group_name_H-M   'P 1'
#
loop_
_entity.id
_entity.type
_entity.pdbx_description
1 polymer ?
#
loop_
_entity_poly.entity_id
_entity_poly.type
_entity_poly.pdbx_seq_one_letter_code
_entity_poly.pdbx_strand_id
1 'polypeptide(L)'
;VEELPIDWIPFEEDVLSLELGASFKECAVEGDRTSIFYVARALTRLQREVGLVPHIKGVGVGAKHCAEILSRMRKELGERGPKWAPTGSDRGVPAPAQGGPEGASGSADSAGGAAVQ
;
A
#
# COMPACT_ATOMS: atom_id res chain seq x y z
N VAL A 1 3.25 25.67 -13.81
CA VAL A 1 4.31 24.65 -13.96
C VAL A 1 3.68 23.34 -13.55
N GLU A 2 3.62 22.36 -14.44
CA GLU A 2 3.06 21.03 -14.17
C GLU A 2 4.21 20.04 -13.97
N GLU A 3 4.04 19.09 -13.05
CA GLU A 3 5.01 18.02 -12.83
C GLU A 3 4.67 16.82 -13.71
N LEU A 4 5.68 16.23 -14.35
CA LEU A 4 5.54 15.02 -15.14
C LEU A 4 5.98 13.81 -14.28
N PRO A 5 5.05 12.93 -13.85
CA PRO A 5 5.34 11.90 -12.86
C PRO A 5 5.97 10.63 -13.44
N ILE A 6 7.04 10.75 -14.22
CA ILE A 6 7.77 9.59 -14.76
C ILE A 6 8.70 9.05 -13.66
N ASP A 7 8.56 7.75 -13.36
CA ASP A 7 9.52 7.02 -12.53
C ASP A 7 10.25 5.97 -13.39
N TRP A 8 9.53 4.93 -13.84
CA TRP A 8 10.13 3.83 -14.60
C TRP A 8 10.27 4.13 -16.08
N ILE A 9 11.46 3.87 -16.61
CA ILE A 9 11.78 3.85 -18.04
C ILE A 9 12.03 2.39 -18.42
N PRO A 10 11.20 1.78 -19.29
CA PRO A 10 11.43 0.43 -19.78
C PRO A 10 12.56 0.46 -20.81
N PHE A 11 13.63 -0.30 -20.55
CA PHE A 11 14.76 -0.47 -21.48
C PHE A 11 14.59 -1.72 -22.32
N GLU A 12 14.27 -2.82 -21.66
CA GLU A 12 14.00 -4.14 -22.25
C GLU A 12 12.74 -4.71 -21.58
N GLU A 13 12.26 -5.85 -22.05
CA GLU A 13 11.07 -6.52 -21.50
C GLU A 13 11.18 -6.84 -20.00
N ASP A 14 12.41 -7.07 -19.52
CA ASP A 14 12.73 -7.44 -18.14
C ASP A 14 13.60 -6.40 -17.42
N VAL A 15 13.82 -5.22 -18.02
CA VAL A 15 14.69 -4.16 -17.47
C VAL A 15 13.93 -2.85 -17.32
N LEU A 16 13.81 -2.41 -16.07
CA LEU A 16 13.30 -1.09 -15.70
C LEU A 16 14.43 -0.25 -15.09
N SER A 17 14.55 1.00 -15.53
CA SER A 17 15.50 1.98 -15.00
C SER A 17 14.80 3.24 -14.52
N LEU A 18 15.47 4.01 -13.66
CA LEU A 18 15.09 5.39 -13.30
C LEU A 18 15.95 6.44 -14.00
N GLU A 19 17.02 6.02 -14.71
CA GLU A 19 17.98 6.90 -15.40
C GLU A 19 18.54 8.07 -14.57
N LEU A 20 18.85 7.80 -13.30
CA LEU A 20 19.47 8.77 -12.39
C LEU A 20 21.00 8.71 -12.50
N GLY A 21 21.58 9.37 -13.51
CA GLY A 21 23.02 9.28 -13.82
C GLY A 21 23.98 9.68 -12.69
N ALA A 22 23.58 10.58 -11.78
CA ALA A 22 24.40 11.02 -10.66
C ALA A 22 24.18 10.21 -9.36
N SER A 23 23.23 9.27 -9.35
CA SER A 23 22.75 8.59 -8.13
C SER A 23 23.85 7.87 -7.35
N PHE A 24 24.85 7.30 -8.04
CA PHE A 24 25.96 6.64 -7.38
C PHE A 24 26.82 7.63 -6.58
N LYS A 25 27.18 8.77 -7.19
CA LYS A 25 27.97 9.81 -6.53
C LYS A 25 27.21 10.41 -5.35
N GLU A 26 25.94 10.74 -5.58
CA GLU A 26 25.03 11.30 -4.57
C GLU A 26 24.92 10.36 -3.36
N CYS A 27 24.60 9.07 -3.58
CA CYS A 27 24.42 8.11 -2.49
C CYS A 27 25.72 7.69 -1.81
N ALA A 28 26.76 7.38 -2.58
CA ALA A 28 27.97 6.77 -2.04
C ALA A 28 28.99 7.78 -1.53
N VAL A 29 29.07 8.96 -2.14
CA VAL A 29 30.10 9.96 -1.83
C VAL A 29 29.51 11.13 -1.05
N GLU A 30 28.36 11.66 -1.49
CA GLU A 30 27.78 12.88 -0.92
C GLU A 30 26.78 12.58 0.22
N GLY A 31 26.36 11.32 0.36
CA GLY A 31 25.41 10.89 1.38
C GLY A 31 23.98 11.34 1.12
N ASP A 32 23.69 11.88 -0.06
CA ASP A 32 22.35 12.25 -0.49
C ASP A 32 21.52 11.00 -0.83
N ARG A 33 20.36 10.90 -0.20
CA ARG A 33 19.45 9.74 -0.28
C ARG A 33 18.22 10.03 -1.15
N THR A 34 18.21 11.15 -1.85
CA THR A 34 17.08 11.56 -2.69
C THR A 34 16.76 10.52 -3.77
N SER A 35 17.79 9.92 -4.39
CA SER A 35 17.61 8.83 -5.37
C SER A 35 16.99 7.57 -4.76
N ILE A 36 17.32 7.22 -3.50
CA ILE A 36 16.70 6.09 -2.78
C ILE A 36 15.21 6.35 -2.55
N PHE A 37 14.82 7.59 -2.25
CA PHE A 37 13.41 7.96 -2.14
C PHE A 37 12.67 7.78 -3.46
N TYR A 38 13.26 8.18 -4.59
CA TYR A 38 12.67 7.97 -5.91
C TYR A 38 12.48 6.47 -6.21
N VAL A 39 13.44 5.62 -5.86
CA VAL A 39 13.29 4.15 -5.95
C VAL A 39 12.10 3.65 -5.13
N ALA A 40 11.97 4.08 -3.87
CA ALA A 40 10.87 3.64 -3.01
C ALA A 40 9.49 4.13 -3.54
N ARG A 41 9.42 5.35 -4.08
CA ARG A 41 8.21 5.90 -4.71
C ARG A 41 7.83 5.10 -5.95
N ALA A 42 8.81 4.83 -6.81
CA ALA A 42 8.64 4.05 -8.03
C ALA A 42 8.15 2.63 -7.73
N LEU A 43 8.72 1.97 -6.71
CA LEU A 43 8.29 0.66 -6.24
C LEU A 43 6.87 0.68 -5.66
N THR A 44 6.51 1.73 -4.92
CA THR A 44 5.14 1.89 -4.41
C THR A 44 4.15 2.00 -5.56
N ARG A 45 4.47 2.77 -6.60
CA ARG A 45 3.65 2.86 -7.81
C ARG A 45 3.54 1.53 -8.55
N LEU A 46 4.64 0.82 -8.73
CA LEU A 46 4.64 -0.49 -9.35
C LEU A 46 3.71 -1.45 -8.61
N GLN A 47 3.79 -1.49 -7.28
CA GLN A 47 2.93 -2.31 -6.43
C GLN A 47 1.44 -1.98 -6.52
N ARG A 48 1.06 -0.74 -6.87
CA ARG A 48 -0.34 -0.37 -7.07
C ARG A 48 -0.92 -1.01 -8.34
N GLU A 49 -0.08 -1.19 -9.36
CA GLU A 49 -0.48 -1.81 -10.63
C GLU A 49 -0.39 -3.34 -10.58
N VAL A 50 0.69 -3.90 -10.01
CA VAL A 50 0.95 -5.35 -10.02
C VAL A 50 0.54 -6.08 -8.73
N GLY A 51 0.19 -5.34 -7.68
CA GLY A 51 -0.07 -5.86 -6.35
C GLY A 51 1.13 -5.79 -5.40
N LEU A 52 0.86 -6.01 -4.11
CA LEU A 52 1.87 -5.88 -3.06
C LEU A 52 2.91 -7.00 -3.09
N VAL A 53 4.19 -6.61 -3.08
CA VAL A 53 5.32 -7.54 -2.92
C VAL A 53 5.34 -8.08 -1.48
N PRO A 54 5.15 -9.40 -1.27
CA PRO A 54 5.02 -10.00 0.06
C PRO A 54 6.36 -10.07 0.81
N HIS A 55 7.48 -10.17 0.10
CA HIS A 55 8.80 -10.35 0.68
C HIS A 55 9.78 -9.34 0.07
N ILE A 56 10.25 -8.40 0.88
CA ILE A 56 11.31 -7.46 0.51
C ILE A 56 12.61 -7.94 1.15
N LYS A 57 13.63 -8.18 0.32
CA LYS A 57 14.97 -8.56 0.74
C LYS A 57 15.96 -7.59 0.13
N GLY A 58 16.98 -7.20 0.88
CA GLY A 58 18.00 -6.26 0.41
C GLY A 58 19.22 -6.28 1.31
N VAL A 59 20.37 -5.91 0.73
CA VAL A 59 21.67 -5.87 1.42
C VAL A 59 22.23 -4.46 1.31
N GLY A 60 22.81 -3.97 2.40
CA GLY A 60 23.45 -2.66 2.47
C GLY A 60 22.57 -1.55 3.03
N VAL A 61 23.20 -0.42 3.31
CA VAL A 61 22.58 0.72 4.00
C VAL A 61 21.49 1.37 3.14
N GLY A 62 21.75 1.55 1.84
CA GLY A 62 20.76 2.10 0.91
C GLY A 62 19.51 1.24 0.80
N ALA A 63 19.67 -0.09 0.73
CA ALA A 63 18.55 -1.03 0.69
C ALA A 63 17.72 -0.99 1.98
N LYS A 64 18.36 -0.88 3.15
CA LYS A 64 17.68 -0.71 4.43
C LYS A 64 16.82 0.57 4.44
N HIS A 65 17.39 1.70 4.04
CA HIS A 65 16.63 2.96 3.96
C HIS A 65 15.47 2.88 2.96
N CYS A 66 15.69 2.25 1.80
CA CYS A 66 14.62 2.03 0.82
C CYS A 66 13.46 1.23 1.43
N ALA A 67 13.76 0.15 2.16
CA ALA A 67 12.76 -0.68 2.81
C ALA A 67 11.99 0.06 3.91
N GLU A 68 12.66 0.93 4.68
CA GLU A 68 12.05 1.78 5.70
C GLU A 68 11.07 2.79 5.07
N ILE A 69 11.49 3.47 4.00
CA ILE A 69 10.65 4.44 3.26
C ILE A 69 9.43 3.72 2.66
N LEU A 70 9.65 2.60 1.99
CA LEU A 70 8.60 1.80 1.36
C LEU A 70 7.57 1.29 2.39
N SER A 71 8.05 0.85 3.56
CA SER A 71 7.18 0.41 4.67
C SER A 71 6.33 1.55 5.21
N ARG A 72 6.89 2.77 5.26
CA ARG A 72 6.15 3.96 5.69
C ARG A 72 5.10 4.38 4.65
N MET A 73 5.47 4.44 3.37
CA MET A 73 4.53 4.75 2.28
C MET A 73 3.34 3.79 2.25
N ARG A 74 3.57 2.48 2.43
CA ARG A 74 2.50 1.48 2.52
C ARG A 74 1.53 1.75 3.68
N LYS A 75 2.06 2.14 4.84
CA LYS A 75 1.23 2.48 6.02
C LYS A 75 0.38 3.73 5.76
N GLU A 76 0.95 4.74 5.13
CA GLU A 76 0.26 5.99 4.80
C GLU A 76 -0.86 5.77 3.77
N LEU A 77 -0.68 4.84 2.82
CA LEU A 77 -1.71 4.48 1.84
C LEU A 77 -2.84 3.60 2.43
N GLY A 78 -2.73 3.12 3.66
CA GLY A 78 -3.72 2.22 4.27
C GLY A 78 -3.77 0.83 3.62
N GLU A 79 -2.76 0.48 2.82
CA GLU A 79 -2.68 -0.80 2.12
C GLU A 79 -2.38 -1.92 3.13
N ARG A 80 -3.44 -2.55 3.65
CA ARG A 80 -3.35 -3.82 4.37
C ARG A 80 -2.92 -4.89 3.37
N GLY A 81 -1.95 -5.72 3.76
CA GLY A 81 -1.35 -6.76 2.91
C GLY A 81 -2.36 -7.62 2.13
N PRO A 82 -1.90 -8.34 1.10
CA PRO A 82 -2.77 -9.03 0.16
C PRO A 82 -3.83 -9.88 0.87
N LYS A 83 -5.10 -9.79 0.43
CA LYS A 83 -6.24 -10.56 0.94
C LYS A 83 -6.05 -12.08 0.79
N TRP A 84 -5.05 -12.51 -0.01
CA TRP A 84 -4.71 -13.90 -0.26
C TRP A 84 -3.59 -14.44 0.66
N ALA A 85 -2.98 -13.60 1.51
CA ALA A 85 -2.03 -14.12 2.49
C ALA A 85 -2.74 -15.19 3.34
N PRO A 86 -2.19 -16.41 3.44
CA PRO A 86 -2.75 -17.40 4.34
C PRO A 86 -2.58 -16.85 5.76
N THR A 87 -3.67 -16.33 6.33
CA THR A 87 -3.75 -16.21 7.78
C THR A 87 -3.56 -17.62 8.31
N GLY A 88 -2.49 -17.83 9.08
CA GLY A 88 -2.05 -19.13 9.58
C GLY A 88 -3.02 -19.80 10.56
N SER A 89 -4.26 -20.01 10.11
CA SER A 89 -5.29 -20.84 10.71
C SER A 89 -6.14 -21.49 9.62
N ASP A 90 -5.52 -21.88 8.49
CA ASP A 90 -6.14 -22.77 7.49
C ASP A 90 -6.22 -24.21 8.02
N ARG A 91 -6.78 -24.33 9.23
CA ARG A 91 -7.40 -25.52 9.80
C ARG A 91 -8.68 -25.05 10.50
N GLY A 92 -9.72 -24.85 9.70
CA GLY A 92 -11.11 -25.09 10.10
C GLY A 92 -11.80 -24.06 11.00
N VAL A 93 -11.97 -22.81 10.55
CA VAL A 93 -13.01 -21.93 11.12
C VAL A 93 -13.77 -21.21 9.99
N PRO A 94 -15.11 -21.31 9.92
CA PRO A 94 -15.88 -20.54 8.95
C PRO A 94 -15.84 -19.04 9.31
N ALA A 95 -15.80 -18.19 8.27
CA ALA A 95 -15.75 -16.74 8.39
C ALA A 95 -16.87 -16.19 9.31
N PRO A 96 -16.61 -15.12 10.10
CA PRO A 96 -17.68 -14.46 10.82
C PRO A 96 -18.69 -13.89 9.81
N ALA A 97 -19.95 -14.25 10.01
CA ALA A 97 -21.09 -13.80 9.20
C ALA A 97 -21.07 -12.27 9.08
N GLN A 98 -21.06 -11.79 7.84
CA GLN A 98 -21.26 -10.37 7.54
C GLN A 98 -22.72 -10.04 7.83
N GLY A 99 -23.00 -9.58 9.04
CA GLY A 99 -24.26 -8.92 9.37
C GLY A 99 -24.23 -7.50 8.81
N GLY A 100 -24.67 -7.33 7.57
CA GLY A 100 -25.35 -6.09 7.20
C GLY A 100 -26.75 -6.11 7.81
N PRO A 101 -27.32 -4.94 8.09
CA PRO A 101 -28.62 -4.73 7.48
C PRO A 101 -28.62 -3.51 6.57
N GLU A 102 -28.95 -3.80 5.31
CA GLU A 102 -29.48 -2.86 4.34
C GLU A 102 -30.72 -2.14 4.90
N GLY A 103 -30.94 -0.93 4.38
CA GLY A 103 -31.94 0.01 4.87
C GLY A 103 -33.36 -0.20 4.35
N ALA A 104 -34.15 0.87 4.54
CA ALA A 104 -35.54 1.08 4.13
C ALA A 104 -36.56 0.31 5.01
N SER A 105 -37.71 0.84 5.44
CA SER A 105 -38.57 1.90 4.89
C SER A 105 -39.74 2.15 5.86
N GLY A 106 -40.34 3.35 5.80
CA GLY A 106 -41.78 3.59 6.07
C GLY A 106 -42.15 3.75 7.55
N SER A 107 -42.49 4.96 8.02
CA SER A 107 -43.76 5.69 7.85
C SER A 107 -44.83 5.33 8.90
N ALA A 108 -45.13 6.36 9.69
CA ALA A 108 -46.46 6.79 10.13
C ALA A 108 -47.22 6.06 11.26
N ASP A 109 -47.69 6.93 12.16
CA ASP A 109 -48.99 6.94 12.84
C ASP A 109 -49.23 6.17 14.15
N SER A 110 -49.17 6.98 15.22
CA SER A 110 -50.31 7.38 16.08
C SER A 110 -50.96 6.38 17.04
N ALA A 111 -51.36 6.95 18.19
CA ALA A 111 -52.20 6.43 19.27
C ALA A 111 -51.59 5.27 20.09
N GLY A 112 -51.61 5.25 21.41
CA GLY A 112 -52.31 6.05 22.40
C GLY A 112 -52.53 5.14 23.62
N GLY A 113 -52.41 5.72 24.82
CA GLY A 113 -53.19 5.27 25.97
C GLY A 113 -52.56 4.25 26.93
N ALA A 114 -52.56 4.68 28.20
CA ALA A 114 -52.79 3.90 29.42
C ALA A 114 -51.65 2.97 29.89
N ALA A 115 -51.44 2.71 31.17
CA ALA A 115 -51.81 3.30 32.46
C ALA A 115 -51.15 2.36 33.49
N VAL A 116 -50.80 2.89 34.66
CA VAL A 116 -50.82 2.23 35.98
C VAL A 116 -50.44 0.73 36.09
N GLN A 117 -49.39 0.43 36.85
CA GLN A 117 -49.48 0.06 38.27
C GLN A 117 -48.09 0.05 38.91
#